data_AF-A0A949G7F3-F1
#
_entry.id   AF-A0A949G7F3-F1
#
_cell.length_a   1.000
_cell.length_b   1.000
_cell.length_c   1.000
_cell.angle_alpha   90.00
_cell.angle_beta   90.00
_cell.angle_gamma   90.00
#
_symmetry.space_group_name_H-M   'P 1'
#
loop_
_entity.id
_entity.type
_entity.pdbx_description
1 polymer ?
#
loop_
_entity_poly.entity_id
_entity_poly.type
_entity_poly.pdbx_seq_one_letter_code
_entity_poly.pdbx_strand_id
1 'polypeptide(L)' 'MVNRMRSTRSHTGNRRSHHALDAARFSKCSNCGAMHQAHRVCMNCGSYNGKKVIDLATKAARKAAKAKKAENVR' A
#
# COMPACT_ATOMS: atom_id res chain seq x y z
N MET A 1 29.18 21.88 14.80
CA MET A 1 28.26 21.46 15.88
C MET A 1 28.47 19.99 16.15
N VAL A 2 28.98 19.64 17.33
CA VAL A 2 29.25 18.25 17.74
C VAL A 2 28.41 17.97 18.98
N ASN A 3 27.81 16.79 19.06
CA ASN A 3 27.11 16.40 20.28
C ASN A 3 28.12 16.25 21.42
N ARG A 4 28.04 17.15 22.40
CA ARG A 4 28.97 17.22 23.53
C ARG A 4 28.68 16.18 24.62
N MET A 5 27.45 15.67 24.71
CA MET A 5 27.05 14.73 25.78
C MET A 5 26.01 13.70 25.30
N ARG A 6 26.03 12.52 25.91
CA ARG A 6 25.07 11.46 25.59
C ARG A 6 23.67 11.85 26.10
N SER A 7 22.67 11.80 25.22
CA SER A 7 21.27 11.98 25.61
C SER A 7 20.85 10.89 26.61
N THR A 8 20.21 11.28 27.70
CA THR A 8 19.70 10.33 28.71
C THR A 8 18.55 9.50 28.13
N ARG A 9 18.26 8.36 28.79
CA ARG A 9 17.11 7.51 28.41
C ARG A 9 15.78 8.27 28.53
N SER A 10 15.63 9.10 29.58
CA SER A 10 14.45 9.93 29.80
C SER A 10 14.24 10.93 28.65
N HIS A 11 15.26 11.69 28.25
CA HIS A 11 15.15 12.62 27.12
C HIS A 11 14.84 11.90 25.81
N THR A 12 15.43 10.71 25.60
CA THR A 12 15.13 9.90 24.41
C THR A 12 13.69 9.41 24.41
N GLY A 13 13.17 8.96 25.56
CA GLY A 13 11.80 8.52 25.74
C GLY A 13 10.79 9.65 25.52
N ASN A 14 11.01 10.80 26.15
CA ASN A 14 10.15 11.99 25.98
C ASN A 14 10.14 12.50 24.54
N ARG A 15 11.27 12.43 23.82
CA ARG A 15 11.27 12.79 22.41
C ARG A 15 10.46 11.81 21.56
N ARG A 16 10.53 10.51 21.89
CA ARG A 16 9.85 9.44 21.14
C ARG A 16 8.39 9.23 21.54
N SER A 17 7.90 9.88 22.59
CA SER A 17 6.51 9.73 23.07
C SER A 17 5.48 10.11 22.00
N HIS A 18 5.83 11.02 21.10
CA HIS A 18 4.98 11.48 20.00
C HIS A 18 5.18 10.73 18.69
N HIS A 19 6.04 9.70 18.65
CA HIS A 19 6.33 8.93 17.43
C HIS A 19 5.44 7.68 17.29
N ALA A 20 4.24 7.72 17.85
CA ALA A 20 3.27 6.65 17.65
C ALA A 20 2.81 6.61 16.19
N LEU A 21 2.61 5.39 15.65
CA LEU A 21 2.07 5.18 14.32
C LEU A 21 0.56 5.01 14.41
N ASP A 22 -0.17 5.70 13.54
CA ASP A 22 -1.61 5.52 13.40
C ASP A 22 -1.95 4.46 12.35
N ALA A 23 -3.00 3.68 12.61
CA ALA A 23 -3.50 2.71 11.66
C ALA A 23 -4.18 3.39 10.45
N ALA A 24 -3.97 2.82 9.27
CA ALA A 24 -4.62 3.29 8.06
C ALA A 24 -6.15 3.04 8.11
N ARG A 25 -6.92 3.97 7.56
CA ARG A 25 -8.38 3.86 7.46
C ARG A 25 -8.79 3.04 6.24
N PHE A 26 -9.61 2.02 6.47
CA PHE A 26 -10.19 1.18 5.44
C PHE A 26 -11.72 1.32 5.39
N SER A 27 -12.27 1.22 4.19
CA SER A 27 -13.71 1.26 3.91
C SER A 27 -14.12 0.02 3.13
N LYS A 28 -15.37 -0.42 3.29
CA LYS A 28 -15.90 -1.57 2.55
C LYS A 28 -16.19 -1.17 1.10
N CYS A 29 -15.76 -2.01 0.15
CA CYS A 29 -16.10 -1.85 -1.25
C CYS A 29 -17.56 -2.24 -1.50
N SER A 30 -18.32 -1.40 -2.18
CA SER A 30 -19.73 -1.67 -2.53
C SER A 30 -19.90 -2.82 -3.52
N ASN A 31 -18.88 -3.12 -4.33
CA ASN A 31 -18.99 -4.07 -5.43
C ASN A 31 -18.53 -5.50 -5.07
N CYS A 32 -17.59 -5.64 -4.14
CA CYS A 32 -17.00 -6.93 -3.77
C CYS A 32 -16.93 -7.19 -2.26
N GLY A 33 -17.37 -6.25 -1.42
CA GLY A 33 -17.34 -6.38 0.04
C GLY A 33 -15.96 -6.32 0.70
N ALA A 34 -14.87 -6.36 -0.08
CA ALA A 34 -13.51 -6.30 0.43
C ALA A 34 -13.18 -4.92 1.04
N MET A 35 -12.29 -4.89 2.03
CA MET A 35 -11.77 -3.64 2.59
C MET A 35 -10.77 -3.00 1.61
N HIS A 36 -10.96 -1.73 1.31
CA HIS A 36 -10.05 -0.92 0.50
C HIS A 36 -9.73 0.41 1.20
N GLN A 37 -8.65 1.07 0.78
CA GLN A 37 -8.37 2.42 1.24
C GLN A 37 -9.39 3.40 0.67
N ALA A 38 -9.81 4.37 1.49
CA ALA A 38 -10.71 5.43 1.04
C ALA A 38 -10.11 6.21 -0.14
N HIS A 39 -10.95 6.64 -1.08
CA HIS A 39 -10.57 7.37 -2.30
C HIS A 39 -9.57 6.66 -3.23
N ARG A 40 -9.36 5.34 -3.09
CA ARG A 40 -8.55 4.53 -4.01
C ARG A 40 -9.40 3.49 -4.72
N VAL A 41 -8.94 3.06 -5.89
CA VAL A 41 -9.53 1.93 -6.63
C VAL A 41 -9.38 0.67 -5.79
N CYS A 42 -10.42 -0.16 -5.73
CA CYS A 42 -10.33 -1.46 -5.08
C CYS A 42 -9.36 -2.36 -5.84
N MET A 43 -8.30 -2.84 -5.18
CA MET A 43 -7.29 -3.71 -5.81
C MET A 43 -7.84 -5.10 -6.15
N ASN A 44 -8.95 -5.50 -5.53
CA ASN A 44 -9.54 -6.81 -5.74
C ASN A 44 -10.46 -6.84 -6.98
N CYS A 45 -11.30 -5.83 -7.17
CA CYS A 45 -12.27 -5.78 -8.27
C CYS A 45 -11.98 -4.73 -9.34
N GLY A 46 -10.95 -3.89 -9.16
CA GLY A 46 -10.54 -2.86 -10.13
C GLY A 46 -11.56 -1.74 -10.33
N SER A 47 -12.61 -1.67 -9.49
CA SER A 47 -13.67 -0.66 -9.61
C SER A 47 -13.52 0.49 -8.60
N TYR A 48 -13.92 1.68 -9.03
CA TYR A 48 -14.04 2.89 -8.22
C TYR A 48 -15.36 3.59 -8.58
N ASN A 49 -16.14 3.98 -7.56
CA ASN A 49 -17.46 4.61 -7.72
C ASN A 49 -18.39 3.85 -8.70
N GLY A 50 -18.45 2.52 -8.58
CA GLY A 50 -19.32 1.67 -9.41
C GLY A 50 -18.86 1.47 -10.85
N LYS A 51 -17.80 2.14 -11.30
CA LYS A 51 -17.22 1.95 -12.64
C LYS A 51 -15.99 1.05 -12.55
N LYS A 52 -15.85 0.10 -13.49
CA LYS A 52 -14.62 -0.67 -13.66
C LYS A 52 -13.57 0.25 -14.30
N VAL A 53 -12.55 0.61 -13.54
CA VAL A 53 -11.48 1.52 -13.98
C VAL A 53 -10.25 0.71 -14.43
N ILE A 54 -10.05 -0.47 -13.85
CA ILE A 54 -8.94 -1.35 -14.17
C ILE A 54 -9.48 -2.73 -14.57
N ASP A 55 -9.26 -3.10 -15.82
CA ASP A 55 -9.43 -4.49 -16.26
C ASP A 55 -8.25 -5.34 -15.79
N LEU A 56 -8.40 -5.94 -14.61
CA LEU A 56 -7.36 -6.80 -14.04
C LEU A 56 -7.08 -8.04 -14.91
N ALA A 57 -8.07 -8.54 -15.64
CA ALA A 57 -7.93 -9.69 -16.55
C ALA A 57 -6.96 -9.42 -17.71
N THR A 58 -7.07 -8.26 -18.37
CA THR A 58 -6.19 -7.92 -19.51
C THR A 58 -4.76 -7.65 -19.06
N LYS A 59 -4.60 -7.05 -17.87
CA LYS A 59 -3.27 -6.85 -17.26
C LYS A 59 -2.60 -8.17 -16.86
N ALA A 60 -3.35 -9.13 -16.32
CA ALA A 60 -2.82 -10.45 -15.97
C ALA A 60 -2.33 -11.21 -17.22
N ALA A 61 -3.11 -11.22 -18.29
CA ALA A 61 -2.74 -11.86 -19.55
C ALA A 61 -1.45 -11.26 -20.15
N ARG A 62 -1.33 -9.92 -20.14
CA ARG A 62 -0.12 -9.22 -20.60
C ARG A 62 1.11 -9.55 -19.74
N LYS A 63 0.96 -9.68 -18.42
CA LYS A 63 2.04 -10.08 -17.52
C LYS A 63 2.49 -11.51 -17.77
N ALA A 64 1.55 -12.44 -17.93
CA ALA A 64 1.84 -13.84 -18.24
C ALA A 64 2.57 -13.99 -19.59
N ALA A 65 2.14 -13.25 -20.62
CA ALA A 65 2.81 -13.24 -21.92
C ALA A 65 4.24 -12.69 -21.82
N LYS A 66 4.47 -11.61 -21.04
CA LYS A 66 5.81 -11.09 -20.79
C LYS A 66 6.69 -12.05 -20.00
N ALA A 67 6.15 -12.73 -18.98
CA ALA A 67 6.88 -13.71 -18.19
C ALA A 67 7.34 -14.89 -19.05
N LYS A 68 6.44 -15.47 -19.86
CA LYS A 68 6.78 -16.53 -20.83
C LYS A 68 7.84 -16.08 -21.84
N LYS A 69 7.77 -14.83 -22.31
CA LYS A 69 8.80 -14.26 -23.21
C LYS A 69 10.16 -14.13 -22.53
N ALA A 70 10.20 -13.73 -21.26
CA ALA A 70 11.44 -13.59 -20.50
C ALA A 70 12.07 -14.94 -20.09
N GLU A 71 11.24 -15.96 -19.91
CA GLU A 71 11.67 -17.34 -19.67
C GLU A 71 12.26 -17.96 -20.94
N ASN A 72 11.58 -17.81 -22.10
CA ASN A 72 12.09 -18.31 -23.40
C ASN A 72 13.32 -17.57 -23.93
N VAL A 73 13.72 -16.43 -23.33
CA VAL A 73 14.89 -15.64 -23.72
C VAL A 73 16.09 -15.91 -22.79
N ARG A 74 15.88 -16.60 -21.66
CA ARG A 74 16.96 -17.14 -20.82
C ARG A 74 17.46 -18.46 -21.38
#